data_AF-A0A540WZF4-F1
#
_entry.id   AF-A0A540WZF4-F1
#
_cell.length_a   1.000
_cell.length_b   1.000
_cell.length_c   1.000
_cell.angle_alpha   90.00
_cell.angle_beta   90.00
_cell.angle_gamma   90.00
#
_symmetry.space_group_name_H-M   'P 1'
#
loop_
_entity.id
_entity.type
_entity.pdbx_description
1 polymer ?
#
loop_
_entity_poly.entity_id
_entity_poly.type
_entity_poly.pdbx_seq_one_letter_code
_entity_poly.pdbx_strand_id
1 'polypeptide(L)'
;MRRPIVLVLFPLLSTFACAPMPSEPDDEGTRTGEAAREATTPLRAKALGRMRNAATYFHDQVARQGGYAWHHNANNLSERWGDIQLDEAQIMIQSPGTSDVVIAFVEAALADPATPALKTYATDAAMALRHGQVKSGGWRLYADFKATPTLKGCYRHTTASCSCGGCTTTTYDDQTTQNALIAMMRADQLLGFANTTISDASSYARARVETSQFPTNGGFPQGFTGPVAARPALTASYPPSIGTSCGLANCYANTYTHEYWDDPTLNDNLATAFVEMLNWAQEIYPAQATTYQGMRTAFGGFLRRAQMPQPQPAWAQQYDIQMQPRWARNWEVPAIAGQESQDAMWALLRLYQLDPSVPANRDAVGTALAYLETVDHANDTLIHRYIELDDTSPANTGFFTVKPGGYPVRFSQAPPTYQNYGWEGPSQLVALRAEYNRLASDTTVMKRSCQQLRADTAQAVDATVNNEKWLTTYSPSGPRSGATPGDYLDTSTFVRNLRTLAEFVTRTTTDCTAWNY
;
A
#
# COMPACT_ATOMS: atom_id res chain seq x y z
N MET A 1 24.33 -83.24 -9.56
CA MET A 1 23.09 -83.21 -10.35
C MET A 1 21.89 -83.04 -9.41
N ARG A 2 20.92 -82.22 -9.84
CA ARG A 2 19.57 -81.91 -9.31
C ARG A 2 18.99 -82.73 -8.12
N ARG A 3 18.47 -81.98 -7.13
CA ARG A 3 17.30 -82.16 -6.18
C ARG A 3 17.00 -83.56 -5.59
N PRO A 4 16.65 -83.68 -4.29
CA PRO A 4 15.24 -83.47 -3.80
C PRO A 4 15.10 -82.84 -2.38
N ILE A 5 14.02 -82.08 -2.09
CA ILE A 5 12.81 -82.35 -1.23
C ILE A 5 13.05 -82.25 0.30
N VAL A 6 12.21 -81.43 0.97
CA VAL A 6 11.34 -81.74 2.14
C VAL A 6 11.23 -80.54 3.10
N LEU A 7 9.96 -80.18 3.37
CA LEU A 7 9.43 -79.19 4.31
C LEU A 7 9.52 -79.71 5.77
N VAL A 8 9.19 -78.83 6.74
CA VAL A 8 8.38 -79.13 7.95
C VAL A 8 9.02 -78.80 9.35
N LEU A 9 8.24 -77.99 10.09
CA LEU A 9 8.00 -77.85 11.56
C LEU A 9 9.01 -77.16 12.50
N PHE A 10 8.50 -76.09 13.15
CA PHE A 10 8.85 -75.57 14.49
C PHE A 10 8.58 -76.60 15.60
N PRO A 11 9.26 -76.49 16.76
CA PRO A 11 8.50 -76.08 17.94
C PRO A 11 9.23 -75.18 18.97
N LEU A 12 8.35 -74.45 19.67
CA LEU A 12 8.35 -73.81 21.00
C LEU A 12 9.25 -74.31 22.15
N LEU A 13 9.34 -73.38 23.14
CA LEU A 13 9.62 -73.49 24.60
C LEU A 13 11.09 -73.50 25.03
N SER A 14 11.52 -73.00 26.19
CA SER A 14 11.07 -72.01 27.18
C SER A 14 12.16 -71.96 28.27
N THR A 15 12.45 -70.78 28.82
CA THR A 15 12.86 -70.48 30.22
C THR A 15 14.11 -71.12 30.87
N PHE A 16 15.01 -70.25 31.37
CA PHE A 16 15.55 -70.10 32.76
C PHE A 16 17.02 -69.57 32.70
N ALA A 17 17.27 -68.32 33.11
CA ALA A 17 17.89 -67.87 34.39
C ALA A 17 19.38 -68.32 34.58
N CYS A 18 20.38 -67.55 35.03
CA CYS A 18 20.52 -66.17 35.54
C CYS A 18 22.04 -65.85 35.66
N ALA A 19 22.45 -64.59 35.41
CA ALA A 19 23.57 -63.79 36.01
C ALA A 19 25.05 -64.27 35.89
N PRO A 20 26.05 -63.36 35.70
CA PRO A 20 26.35 -62.21 36.59
C PRO A 20 26.70 -60.85 35.91
N MET A 21 26.57 -59.77 36.70
CA MET A 21 26.88 -58.35 36.45
C MET A 21 28.39 -58.02 36.63
N PRO A 22 28.86 -56.74 36.55
CA PRO A 22 28.77 -55.71 35.50
C PRO A 22 30.15 -55.06 35.17
N SER A 23 30.26 -54.29 34.08
CA SER A 23 31.13 -53.09 33.99
C SER A 23 30.77 -52.24 32.76
N GLU A 24 30.60 -50.93 32.96
CA GLU A 24 30.31 -49.91 31.93
C GLU A 24 31.36 -49.85 30.80
N PRO A 25 30.98 -49.29 29.64
CA PRO A 25 31.82 -48.25 29.05
C PRO A 25 31.08 -47.03 28.46
N ASP A 26 31.70 -45.87 28.68
CA ASP A 26 32.02 -44.75 27.76
C ASP A 26 30.93 -43.98 26.98
N ASP A 27 30.62 -42.80 27.54
CA ASP A 27 30.61 -41.44 26.98
C ASP A 27 30.60 -41.21 25.44
N GLU A 28 29.51 -41.61 24.77
CA GLU A 28 29.11 -41.12 23.44
C GLU A 28 27.92 -40.14 23.48
N GLY A 29 27.43 -39.80 24.67
CA GLY A 29 26.16 -39.10 24.88
C GLY A 29 26.22 -37.57 24.89
N THR A 30 27.40 -36.96 25.04
CA THR A 30 27.51 -35.50 25.24
C THR A 30 27.58 -34.69 23.94
N ARG A 31 28.12 -35.25 22.84
CA ARG A 31 28.21 -34.53 21.55
C ARG A 31 26.93 -34.59 20.70
N THR A 32 26.08 -35.57 20.93
CA THR A 32 24.77 -35.72 20.25
C THR A 32 23.67 -34.94 20.95
N GLY A 33 23.81 -34.66 22.26
CA GLY A 33 22.85 -33.88 23.04
C GLY A 33 22.86 -32.37 22.76
N GLU A 34 23.97 -31.81 22.29
CA GLU A 34 24.08 -30.39 21.92
C GLU A 34 23.58 -30.16 20.48
N ALA A 35 23.91 -31.05 19.54
CA ALA A 35 23.39 -31.03 18.17
C ALA A 35 21.88 -31.39 18.08
N ALA A 36 21.35 -32.19 18.99
CA ALA A 36 19.92 -32.50 19.06
C ALA A 36 19.08 -31.48 19.85
N ARG A 37 19.71 -30.58 20.62
CA ARG A 37 19.03 -29.41 21.24
C ARG A 37 18.85 -28.23 20.28
N GLU A 38 19.49 -28.27 19.11
CA GLU A 38 19.10 -27.47 17.93
C GLU A 38 17.78 -27.97 17.28
N ALA A 39 17.02 -28.84 17.98
CA ALA A 39 15.63 -29.14 17.68
C ALA A 39 14.78 -27.85 17.64
N THR A 40 14.65 -27.31 16.43
CA THR A 40 13.56 -26.47 15.92
C THR A 40 12.98 -25.50 16.94
N THR A 41 13.59 -24.33 17.11
CA THR A 41 12.86 -23.17 17.63
C THR A 41 11.56 -23.05 16.83
N PRO A 42 10.36 -23.12 17.45
CA PRO A 42 9.09 -23.03 16.75
C PRO A 42 9.07 -21.79 15.85
N LEU A 43 8.46 -21.88 14.66
CA LEU A 43 8.48 -20.78 13.68
C LEU A 43 8.03 -19.46 14.30
N ARG A 44 7.09 -19.51 15.26
CA ARG A 44 6.65 -18.35 16.02
C ARG A 44 7.74 -17.70 16.86
N ALA A 45 8.55 -18.49 17.56
CA ALA A 45 9.66 -17.96 18.35
C ALA A 45 10.76 -17.37 17.46
N LYS A 46 11.01 -17.98 16.28
CA LYS A 46 11.87 -17.39 15.25
C LYS A 46 11.29 -16.06 14.75
N ALA A 47 10.00 -16.03 14.39
CA ALA A 47 9.32 -14.82 13.94
C ALA A 47 9.38 -13.69 14.97
N LEU A 48 9.15 -13.99 16.26
CA LEU A 48 9.30 -13.02 17.36
C LEU A 48 10.71 -12.46 17.44
N GLY A 49 11.72 -13.34 17.48
CA GLY A 49 13.12 -12.90 17.55
C GLY A 49 13.52 -12.04 16.35
N ARG A 50 13.11 -12.45 15.14
CA ARG A 50 13.34 -11.71 13.89
C ARG A 50 12.65 -10.35 13.88
N MET A 51 11.38 -10.30 14.27
CA MET A 51 10.59 -9.07 14.35
C MET A 51 11.26 -8.05 15.28
N ARG A 52 11.69 -8.49 16.47
CA ARG A 52 12.39 -7.63 17.44
C ARG A 52 13.71 -7.10 16.89
N ASN A 53 14.57 -7.99 16.38
CA ASN A 53 15.90 -7.61 15.90
C ASN A 53 15.83 -6.67 14.69
N ALA A 54 14.96 -6.99 13.72
CA ALA A 54 14.79 -6.14 12.55
C ALA A 54 14.20 -4.77 12.92
N ALA A 55 13.22 -4.73 13.83
CA ALA A 55 12.65 -3.48 14.31
C ALA A 55 13.70 -2.61 15.03
N THR A 56 14.49 -3.22 15.93
CA THR A 56 15.59 -2.55 16.63
C THR A 56 16.64 -2.02 15.64
N TYR A 57 17.09 -2.82 14.68
CA TYR A 57 18.08 -2.35 13.69
C TYR A 57 17.54 -1.18 12.86
N PHE A 58 16.30 -1.28 12.38
CA PHE A 58 15.68 -0.23 11.58
C PHE A 58 15.49 1.06 12.39
N HIS A 59 15.09 0.94 13.64
CA HIS A 59 15.00 2.08 14.55
C HIS A 59 16.38 2.69 14.87
N ASP A 60 17.32 1.89 15.38
CA ASP A 60 18.58 2.40 15.95
C ASP A 60 19.61 2.83 14.90
N GLN A 61 19.62 2.18 13.73
CA GLN A 61 20.66 2.39 12.72
C GLN A 61 20.14 3.13 11.49
N VAL A 62 18.91 2.83 11.04
CA VAL A 62 18.37 3.34 9.77
C VAL A 62 17.62 4.66 9.94
N ALA A 63 16.92 4.86 11.06
CA ALA A 63 16.16 6.07 11.29
C ALA A 63 17.04 7.33 11.25
N ARG A 64 16.46 8.43 10.77
CA ARG A 64 17.02 9.78 10.92
C ARG A 64 15.89 10.70 11.35
N GLN A 65 16.08 11.44 12.44
CA GLN A 65 15.02 12.25 13.06
C GLN A 65 13.74 11.44 13.36
N GLY A 66 13.88 10.13 13.59
CA GLY A 66 12.76 9.19 13.76
C GLY A 66 12.07 8.73 12.47
N GLY A 67 12.44 9.25 11.29
CA GLY A 67 11.83 8.88 10.01
C GLY A 67 12.76 8.20 9.01
N TYR A 68 12.19 7.89 7.85
CA TYR A 68 12.73 6.92 6.89
C TYR A 68 12.63 7.40 5.44
N ALA A 69 13.48 6.87 4.58
CA ALA A 69 13.45 7.01 3.12
C ALA A 69 12.92 5.72 2.47
N TRP A 70 12.77 5.67 1.14
CA TRP A 70 12.36 4.42 0.45
C TRP A 70 13.48 3.39 0.44
N HIS A 71 14.69 3.84 0.15
CA HIS A 71 15.87 2.99 0.05
C HIS A 71 17.02 3.57 0.88
N HIS A 72 17.78 2.71 1.55
CA HIS A 72 18.98 3.07 2.30
C HIS A 72 20.11 2.12 1.89
N ASN A 73 21.26 2.65 1.45
CA ASN A 73 22.39 1.82 1.05
C ASN A 73 22.89 1.02 2.27
N ALA A 74 23.00 -0.30 2.13
CA ALA A 74 23.29 -1.20 3.25
C ALA A 74 24.69 -1.00 3.86
N ASN A 75 25.65 -0.50 3.08
CA ASN A 75 27.02 -0.22 3.52
C ASN A 75 27.24 1.26 3.90
N ASN A 76 26.34 2.15 3.48
CA ASN A 76 26.39 3.57 3.78
C ASN A 76 24.98 4.13 4.00
N LEU A 77 24.45 4.04 5.23
CA LEU A 77 23.08 4.47 5.54
C LEU A 77 22.82 5.97 5.36
N SER A 78 23.86 6.79 5.18
CA SER A 78 23.70 8.21 4.82
C SER A 78 23.35 8.40 3.33
N GLU A 79 23.59 7.39 2.48
CA GLU A 79 23.05 7.36 1.12
C GLU A 79 21.63 6.77 1.16
N ARG A 80 20.65 7.67 1.02
CA ARG A 80 19.23 7.35 1.11
C ARG A 80 18.40 8.11 0.08
N TRP A 81 17.39 7.43 -0.43
CA TRP A 81 16.65 7.86 -1.61
C TRP A 81 15.15 7.67 -1.42
N GLY A 82 14.40 8.60 -1.97
CA GLY A 82 12.98 8.49 -2.31
C GLY A 82 12.80 9.02 -3.73
N ASP A 83 11.75 9.80 -3.97
CA ASP A 83 11.60 10.55 -5.24
C ASP A 83 12.72 11.62 -5.40
N ILE A 84 13.42 11.93 -4.31
CA ILE A 84 14.63 12.76 -4.26
C ILE A 84 15.74 12.03 -3.51
N GLN A 85 16.98 12.50 -3.61
CA GLN A 85 18.00 12.17 -2.62
C GLN A 85 17.65 12.85 -1.30
N LEU A 86 17.71 12.12 -0.19
CA LEU A 86 17.46 12.67 1.14
C LEU A 86 18.77 12.85 1.89
N ASP A 87 18.89 13.93 2.65
CA ASP A 87 19.95 14.07 3.65
C ASP A 87 19.50 13.60 5.05
N GLU A 88 20.38 13.75 6.04
CA GLU A 88 20.16 13.29 7.42
C GLU A 88 19.07 14.07 8.17
N ALA A 89 18.66 15.23 7.67
CA ALA A 89 17.59 16.04 8.23
C ALA A 89 16.27 15.86 7.48
N GLN A 90 16.17 14.91 6.54
CA GLN A 90 14.99 14.71 5.72
C GLN A 90 14.42 13.30 5.85
N ILE A 91 13.10 13.20 5.72
CA ILE A 91 12.34 11.95 5.75
C ILE A 91 11.35 11.90 4.58
N MET A 92 11.07 10.72 4.05
CA MET A 92 9.95 10.47 3.13
C MET A 92 8.69 10.16 3.94
N ILE A 93 7.59 10.80 3.55
CA ILE A 93 6.25 10.50 4.06
C ILE A 93 5.48 9.66 3.03
N GLN A 94 5.70 9.94 1.74
CA GLN A 94 5.22 9.16 0.60
C GLN A 94 5.62 7.69 0.76
N SER A 95 4.67 6.80 0.50
CA SER A 95 4.91 5.36 0.55
C SER A 95 5.92 4.90 -0.50
N PRO A 96 6.78 3.90 -0.22
CA PRO A 96 6.95 3.18 1.04
C PRO A 96 7.89 3.95 2.01
N GLY A 97 7.32 4.77 2.89
CA GLY A 97 8.05 5.77 3.68
C GLY A 97 7.77 5.69 5.17
N THR A 98 7.92 6.81 5.87
CA THR A 98 7.76 6.88 7.33
C THR A 98 6.35 6.45 7.78
N SER A 99 5.31 6.77 7.00
CA SER A 99 3.92 6.36 7.26
C SER A 99 3.77 4.85 7.40
N ASP A 100 4.36 4.11 6.46
CA ASP A 100 4.31 2.65 6.42
C ASP A 100 5.10 2.01 7.58
N VAL A 101 6.21 2.62 7.96
CA VAL A 101 7.05 2.16 9.08
C VAL A 101 6.35 2.35 10.42
N VAL A 102 5.66 3.48 10.63
CA VAL A 102 4.82 3.69 11.83
C VAL A 102 3.77 2.59 11.92
N ILE A 103 3.06 2.31 10.82
CA ILE A 103 2.06 1.24 10.76
C ILE A 103 2.69 -0.12 11.11
N ALA A 104 3.85 -0.44 10.55
CA ALA A 104 4.54 -1.70 10.80
C ALA A 104 5.00 -1.84 12.26
N PHE A 105 5.53 -0.77 12.87
CA PHE A 105 5.89 -0.79 14.28
C PHE A 105 4.68 -0.88 15.19
N VAL A 106 3.56 -0.22 14.86
CA VAL A 106 2.31 -0.37 15.61
C VAL A 106 1.86 -1.84 15.59
N GLU A 107 1.86 -2.48 14.42
CA GLU A 107 1.50 -3.90 14.30
C GLU A 107 2.46 -4.80 15.09
N ALA A 108 3.76 -4.55 15.04
CA ALA A 108 4.74 -5.29 15.83
C ALA A 108 4.55 -5.11 17.35
N ALA A 109 4.28 -3.88 17.81
CA ALA A 109 4.05 -3.58 19.22
C ALA A 109 2.76 -4.23 19.76
N LEU A 110 1.71 -4.32 18.93
CA LEU A 110 0.49 -5.04 19.27
C LEU A 110 0.70 -6.56 19.29
N ALA A 111 1.57 -7.08 18.41
CA ALA A 111 1.89 -8.51 18.35
C ALA A 111 2.73 -8.99 19.54
N ASP A 112 3.57 -8.10 20.10
CA ASP A 112 4.47 -8.42 21.20
C ASP A 112 4.50 -7.33 22.29
N PRO A 113 3.41 -7.19 23.07
CA PRO A 113 3.28 -6.16 24.11
C PRO A 113 4.28 -6.35 25.27
N ALA A 114 4.92 -7.52 25.37
CA ALA A 114 5.97 -7.79 26.37
C ALA A 114 7.31 -7.11 26.05
N THR A 115 7.46 -6.50 24.86
CA THR A 115 8.66 -5.75 24.45
C THR A 115 8.34 -4.26 24.33
N PRO A 116 8.50 -3.46 25.40
CA PRO A 116 8.11 -2.05 25.40
C PRO A 116 8.79 -1.20 24.33
N ALA A 117 10.00 -1.56 23.92
CA ALA A 117 10.77 -0.85 22.90
C ALA A 117 10.01 -0.75 21.55
N LEU A 118 9.22 -1.75 21.16
CA LEU A 118 8.44 -1.71 19.91
C LEU A 118 7.41 -0.56 19.93
N LYS A 119 6.80 -0.30 21.09
CA LYS A 119 5.89 0.84 21.28
C LYS A 119 6.64 2.17 21.22
N THR A 120 7.87 2.23 21.75
CA THR A 120 8.76 3.39 21.60
C THR A 120 9.08 3.66 20.14
N TYR A 121 9.46 2.64 19.36
CA TYR A 121 9.80 2.80 17.94
C TYR A 121 8.61 3.34 17.12
N ALA A 122 7.40 2.83 17.38
CA ALA A 122 6.17 3.36 16.78
C ALA A 122 5.92 4.84 17.16
N THR A 123 6.18 5.19 18.41
CA THR A 123 5.99 6.55 18.93
C THR A 123 6.98 7.52 18.29
N ASP A 124 8.26 7.18 18.23
CA ASP A 124 9.32 8.04 17.68
C ASP A 124 9.10 8.31 16.19
N ALA A 125 8.71 7.28 15.43
CA ALA A 125 8.35 7.44 14.02
C ALA A 125 7.07 8.26 13.81
N ALA A 126 6.06 8.13 14.68
CA ALA A 126 4.86 8.96 14.64
C ALA A 126 5.16 10.43 14.98
N MET A 127 6.10 10.69 15.89
CA MET A 127 6.57 12.04 16.20
C MET A 127 7.30 12.67 15.01
N ALA A 128 8.06 11.87 14.25
CA ALA A 128 8.68 12.31 13.00
C ALA A 128 7.63 12.69 11.93
N LEU A 129 6.57 11.89 11.76
CA LEU A 129 5.44 12.25 10.90
C LEU A 129 4.77 13.54 11.36
N ARG A 130 4.52 13.68 12.67
CA ARG A 130 3.89 14.88 13.25
C ARG A 130 4.67 16.15 12.95
N HIS A 131 6.01 16.09 12.91
CA HIS A 131 6.83 17.23 12.48
C HIS A 131 6.51 17.68 11.05
N GLY A 132 6.34 16.71 10.14
CA GLY A 132 6.03 16.96 8.73
C GLY A 132 4.61 17.47 8.44
N GLN A 133 3.72 17.56 9.44
CA GLN A 133 2.35 18.04 9.23
C GLN A 133 2.34 19.50 8.78
N VAL A 134 1.66 19.79 7.67
CA VAL A 134 1.54 21.15 7.12
C VAL A 134 0.30 21.88 7.67
N LYS A 135 0.31 23.22 7.61
CA LYS A 135 -0.78 24.08 8.12
C LYS A 135 -2.16 23.79 7.53
N SER A 136 -2.26 23.18 6.36
CA SER A 136 -3.54 22.79 5.76
C SER A 136 -4.15 21.53 6.37
N GLY A 137 -3.40 20.72 7.13
CA GLY A 137 -3.94 19.58 7.87
C GLY A 137 -3.20 18.27 7.68
N GLY A 138 -2.79 17.97 6.44
CA GLY A 138 -2.13 16.71 6.12
C GLY A 138 -0.63 16.87 5.90
N TRP A 139 -0.12 16.20 4.87
CA TRP A 139 1.32 16.08 4.63
C TRP A 139 1.69 16.37 3.17
N ARG A 140 3.01 16.46 2.93
CA ARG A 140 3.67 16.46 1.61
C ARG A 140 4.49 15.18 1.47
N LEU A 141 5.03 14.93 0.28
CA LEU A 141 5.79 13.71 -0.03
C LEU A 141 6.97 13.45 0.94
N TYR A 142 7.56 14.50 1.50
CA TYR A 142 8.70 14.45 2.41
C TYR A 142 8.64 15.59 3.44
N ALA A 143 9.44 15.50 4.50
CA ALA A 143 9.61 16.55 5.50
C ALA A 143 11.10 16.82 5.81
N ASP A 144 11.38 18.07 6.18
CA ASP A 144 12.72 18.60 6.45
C ASP A 144 12.77 19.14 7.89
N PHE A 145 13.80 18.75 8.63
CA PHE A 145 14.05 19.10 10.04
C PHE A 145 15.07 20.23 10.21
N LYS A 146 15.59 20.80 9.11
CA LYS A 146 16.53 21.93 9.17
C LYS A 146 15.85 23.17 9.72
N ALA A 147 16.63 24.00 10.43
CA ALA A 147 16.17 25.31 10.92
C ALA A 147 15.75 26.24 9.77
N THR A 148 16.40 26.11 8.60
CA THR A 148 15.96 26.70 7.34
C THR A 148 15.72 25.56 6.36
N PRO A 149 14.49 25.03 6.29
CA PRO A 149 14.13 23.95 5.40
C PRO A 149 14.53 24.26 3.95
N THR A 150 15.17 23.30 3.29
CA THR A 150 15.49 23.38 1.86
C THR A 150 14.21 23.54 1.04
N LEU A 151 13.16 22.91 1.56
CA LEU A 151 11.82 22.90 1.05
C LEU A 151 11.05 23.91 1.87
N LYS A 152 10.50 24.94 1.22
CA LYS A 152 9.73 26.01 1.86
C LYS A 152 8.38 25.50 2.43
N GLY A 153 8.39 24.46 3.25
CA GLY A 153 7.26 23.83 3.89
C GLY A 153 6.68 24.70 4.99
N CYS A 154 5.38 25.01 4.91
CA CYS A 154 4.66 25.65 6.00
C CYS A 154 4.24 24.59 7.04
N TYR A 155 5.21 24.02 7.75
CA TYR A 155 4.93 23.06 8.82
C TYR A 155 4.08 23.72 9.91
N ARG A 156 3.17 22.95 10.50
CA ARG A 156 2.27 23.42 11.56
C ARG A 156 3.03 23.78 12.83
N HIS A 157 4.13 23.08 13.10
CA HIS A 157 4.87 23.16 14.36
C HIS A 157 6.29 23.70 14.23
N THR A 158 6.55 24.53 13.22
CA THR A 158 7.84 25.24 13.07
C THR A 158 7.73 26.71 13.47
N THR A 159 8.80 27.25 14.05
CA THR A 159 8.98 28.69 14.31
C THR A 159 9.67 29.41 13.15
N ALA A 160 10.15 28.67 12.14
CA ALA A 160 10.80 29.26 10.98
C ALA A 160 9.83 30.17 10.20
N SER A 161 10.28 31.38 9.86
CA SER A 161 9.50 32.31 9.04
C SER A 161 9.25 31.69 7.67
N CYS A 162 8.01 31.28 7.44
CA CYS A 162 7.59 30.69 6.18
C CYS A 162 7.44 31.78 5.10
N SER A 163 8.52 32.25 4.48
CA SER A 163 8.49 33.17 3.32
C SER A 163 8.17 32.41 2.01
N CYS A 164 7.17 31.54 2.09
CA CYS A 164 6.91 30.46 1.13
C CYS A 164 5.70 30.76 0.23
N GLY A 165 5.94 31.06 -1.05
CA GLY A 165 4.89 31.08 -2.07
C GLY A 165 4.55 29.69 -2.62
N GLY A 166 4.44 28.62 -1.80
CA GLY A 166 4.16 27.29 -2.39
C GLY A 166 3.87 26.04 -1.56
N CYS A 167 3.96 26.01 -0.21
CA CYS A 167 3.70 24.75 0.52
C CYS A 167 2.76 24.90 1.73
N THR A 168 1.60 25.50 1.48
CA THR A 168 0.43 25.43 2.38
C THR A 168 -0.57 24.36 1.96
N THR A 169 -0.21 23.47 1.03
CA THR A 169 -1.15 22.54 0.39
C THR A 169 -0.89 21.12 0.83
N THR A 170 -1.87 20.50 1.48
CA THR A 170 -1.89 19.05 1.74
C THR A 170 -1.94 18.31 0.42
N THR A 171 -1.20 17.20 0.29
CA THR A 171 -1.31 16.32 -0.88
C THR A 171 -1.91 14.97 -0.50
N TYR A 172 -2.85 14.51 -1.31
CA TYR A 172 -3.32 13.13 -1.34
C TYR A 172 -2.54 12.28 -2.33
N ASP A 173 -1.82 12.92 -3.26
CA ASP A 173 -0.95 12.28 -4.25
C ASP A 173 -0.03 11.24 -3.61
N ASP A 174 0.17 10.13 -4.31
CA ASP A 174 0.93 8.97 -3.84
C ASP A 174 0.51 8.48 -2.43
N GLN A 175 -0.79 8.61 -2.12
CA GLN A 175 -1.43 8.17 -0.87
C GLN A 175 -0.85 8.81 0.40
N THR A 176 -0.15 9.94 0.24
CA THR A 176 0.69 10.55 1.28
C THR A 176 -0.10 10.85 2.54
N THR A 177 -1.18 11.63 2.44
CA THR A 177 -1.96 12.04 3.62
C THR A 177 -2.82 10.91 4.16
N GLN A 178 -3.32 10.02 3.30
CA GLN A 178 -4.13 8.88 3.70
C GLN A 178 -3.33 7.94 4.60
N ASN A 179 -2.14 7.52 4.13
CA ASN A 179 -1.28 6.61 4.89
C ASN A 179 -0.69 7.27 6.14
N ALA A 180 -0.31 8.55 6.06
CA ALA A 180 0.14 9.30 7.23
C ALA A 180 -0.98 9.44 8.28
N LEU A 181 -2.22 9.68 7.86
CA LEU A 181 -3.35 9.78 8.79
C LEU A 181 -3.67 8.42 9.43
N ILE A 182 -3.68 7.33 8.66
CA ILE A 182 -3.81 5.96 9.20
C ILE A 182 -2.73 5.71 10.25
N ALA A 183 -1.46 6.01 9.92
CA ALA A 183 -0.33 5.87 10.83
C ALA A 183 -0.53 6.64 12.14
N MET A 184 -0.93 7.92 12.05
CA MET A 184 -1.18 8.75 13.23
C MET A 184 -2.35 8.25 14.08
N MET A 185 -3.46 7.86 13.48
CA MET A 185 -4.62 7.31 14.21
C MET A 185 -4.26 5.99 14.91
N ARG A 186 -3.50 5.11 14.25
CA ARG A 186 -3.08 3.83 14.82
C ARG A 186 -2.05 3.98 15.92
N ALA A 187 -1.10 4.91 15.78
CA ALA A 187 -0.16 5.25 16.86
C ALA A 187 -0.89 5.83 18.08
N ASP A 188 -1.85 6.74 17.86
CA ASP A 188 -2.70 7.31 18.92
C ASP A 188 -3.46 6.22 19.69
N GLN A 189 -4.07 5.27 18.96
CA GLN A 189 -4.75 4.11 19.54
C GLN A 189 -3.80 3.19 20.33
N LEU A 190 -2.61 2.87 19.80
CA LEU A 190 -1.58 2.07 20.49
C LEU A 190 -1.16 2.72 21.82
N LEU A 191 -1.12 4.04 21.85
CA LEU A 191 -0.77 4.84 23.02
C LEU A 191 -1.96 5.06 23.97
N GLY A 192 -3.13 4.50 23.66
CA GLY A 192 -4.35 4.67 24.45
C GLY A 192 -4.80 6.13 24.51
N PHE A 193 -4.52 6.91 23.46
CA PHE A 193 -4.84 8.34 23.37
C PHE A 193 -4.17 9.21 24.45
N ALA A 194 -3.10 8.71 25.09
CA ALA A 194 -2.43 9.40 26.19
C ALA A 194 -1.37 10.41 25.72
N ASN A 195 -0.87 10.29 24.49
CA ASN A 195 0.11 11.22 23.93
C ASN A 195 -0.61 12.38 23.25
N THR A 196 -0.81 13.48 23.98
CA THR A 196 -1.56 14.66 23.51
C THR A 196 -1.00 15.28 22.23
N THR A 197 0.30 15.12 21.95
CA THR A 197 0.91 15.65 20.73
C THR A 197 0.52 14.84 19.49
N ILE A 198 0.49 13.51 19.62
CA ILE A 198 0.02 12.63 18.55
C ILE A 198 -1.50 12.75 18.39
N SER A 199 -2.26 12.81 19.49
CA SER A 199 -3.71 12.99 19.46
C SER A 199 -4.11 14.31 18.81
N ASP A 200 -3.41 15.42 19.10
CA ASP A 200 -3.62 16.72 18.45
C ASP A 200 -3.34 16.67 16.94
N ALA A 201 -2.21 16.10 16.53
CA ALA A 201 -1.88 15.99 15.10
C ALA A 201 -2.89 15.11 14.33
N SER A 202 -3.29 13.98 14.93
CA SER A 202 -4.30 13.07 14.38
C SER A 202 -5.67 13.74 14.25
N SER A 203 -6.16 14.37 15.32
CA SER A 203 -7.47 15.06 15.32
C SER A 203 -7.49 16.26 14.37
N TYR A 204 -6.40 17.04 14.30
CA TYR A 204 -6.28 18.14 13.37
C TYR A 204 -6.35 17.67 11.91
N ALA A 205 -5.62 16.60 11.56
CA ALA A 205 -5.65 16.03 10.23
C ALA A 205 -7.05 15.52 9.87
N ARG A 206 -7.72 14.76 10.76
CA ARG A 206 -9.09 14.25 10.51
C ARG A 206 -10.07 15.38 10.22
N ALA A 207 -10.11 16.41 11.07
CA ALA A 207 -11.01 17.55 10.90
C ALA A 207 -10.79 18.26 9.54
N ARG A 208 -9.56 18.31 9.05
CA ARG A 208 -9.23 18.93 7.76
C ARG A 208 -9.62 18.04 6.58
N VAL A 209 -9.35 16.74 6.67
CA VAL A 209 -9.77 15.74 5.68
C VAL A 209 -11.30 15.71 5.53
N GLU A 210 -12.05 15.76 6.64
CA GLU A 210 -13.52 15.82 6.65
C GLU A 210 -14.06 16.99 5.82
N THR A 211 -13.40 18.15 5.88
CA THR A 211 -13.78 19.33 5.08
C THR A 211 -13.24 19.34 3.64
N SER A 212 -12.45 18.33 3.26
CA SER A 212 -11.84 18.23 1.93
C SER A 212 -12.56 17.25 0.99
N GLN A 213 -13.56 16.51 1.48
CA GLN A 213 -14.46 15.76 0.61
C GLN A 213 -15.46 16.74 -0.03
N PHE A 214 -15.59 16.71 -1.36
CA PHE A 214 -16.51 17.62 -2.04
C PHE A 214 -17.95 17.41 -1.56
N PRO A 215 -18.61 18.43 -0.98
CA PRO A 215 -20.03 18.33 -0.67
C PRO A 215 -20.84 17.97 -1.92
N THR A 216 -21.83 17.09 -1.77
CA THR A 216 -22.71 16.58 -2.83
C THR A 216 -22.02 15.67 -3.85
N ASN A 217 -20.86 16.04 -4.37
CA ASN A 217 -20.09 15.23 -5.33
C ASN A 217 -19.46 13.98 -4.70
N GLY A 218 -18.97 14.05 -3.46
CA GLY A 218 -18.44 12.90 -2.71
C GLY A 218 -17.00 12.49 -3.01
N GLY A 219 -16.36 13.01 -4.06
CA GLY A 219 -14.94 12.79 -4.36
C GLY A 219 -14.00 13.65 -3.50
N PHE A 220 -12.70 13.53 -3.76
CA PHE A 220 -11.65 14.33 -3.12
C PHE A 220 -10.73 14.96 -4.18
N PRO A 221 -10.16 16.15 -3.92
CA PRO A 221 -9.13 16.73 -4.78
C PRO A 221 -7.82 15.91 -4.73
N GLN A 222 -6.85 16.19 -5.60
CA GLN A 222 -5.49 15.68 -5.42
C GLN A 222 -4.77 16.38 -4.25
N GLY A 223 -5.08 17.65 -4.00
CA GLY A 223 -4.53 18.41 -2.88
C GLY A 223 -5.47 19.50 -2.39
N PHE A 224 -5.27 19.97 -1.16
CA PHE A 224 -6.12 21.01 -0.57
C PHE A 224 -5.38 21.93 0.40
N THR A 225 -5.78 23.19 0.45
CA THR A 225 -5.27 24.19 1.41
C THR A 225 -6.27 24.48 2.54
N GLY A 226 -7.54 24.15 2.33
CA GLY A 226 -8.64 24.32 3.28
C GLY A 226 -9.91 23.60 2.84
N PRO A 227 -11.06 23.95 3.43
CA PRO A 227 -12.35 23.38 3.04
C PRO A 227 -12.59 23.54 1.54
N VAL A 228 -13.04 22.46 0.90
CA VAL A 228 -13.35 22.48 -0.54
C VAL A 228 -14.76 22.96 -0.80
N ALA A 229 -14.96 23.64 -1.93
CA ALA A 229 -16.29 24.08 -2.34
C ALA A 229 -17.16 22.89 -2.79
N ALA A 230 -18.48 23.04 -2.69
CA ALA A 230 -19.42 22.05 -3.22
C ALA A 230 -19.23 21.86 -4.73
N ARG A 231 -19.32 20.61 -5.19
CA ARG A 231 -19.34 20.25 -6.61
C ARG A 231 -20.63 19.50 -6.93
N PRO A 232 -21.17 19.61 -8.15
CA PRO A 232 -22.40 18.93 -8.50
C PRO A 232 -22.19 17.40 -8.56
N ALA A 233 -23.24 16.65 -8.22
CA ALA A 233 -23.26 15.19 -8.31
C ALA A 233 -23.67 14.72 -9.72
N LEU A 234 -22.87 15.10 -10.72
CA LEU A 234 -23.09 14.68 -12.11
C LEU A 234 -22.57 13.25 -12.33
N THR A 235 -23.12 12.57 -13.33
CA THR A 235 -22.55 11.32 -13.87
C THR A 235 -21.50 11.67 -14.91
N ALA A 236 -20.47 10.82 -15.04
CA ALA A 236 -19.42 11.01 -16.00
C ALA A 236 -19.96 10.99 -17.44
N SER A 237 -19.33 11.76 -18.31
CA SER A 237 -19.72 11.88 -19.72
C SER A 237 -18.51 12.08 -20.62
N TYR A 238 -18.68 11.75 -21.90
CA TYR A 238 -17.70 12.03 -22.94
C TYR A 238 -17.61 13.54 -23.19
N PRO A 239 -16.40 14.13 -23.25
CA PRO A 239 -16.21 15.49 -23.72
C PRO A 239 -16.85 15.71 -25.10
N PRO A 240 -17.59 16.82 -25.34
CA PRO A 240 -18.24 17.10 -26.63
C PRO A 240 -17.29 17.17 -27.83
N SER A 241 -15.98 17.32 -27.59
CA SER A 241 -14.96 17.42 -28.62
C SER A 241 -14.47 16.06 -29.14
N ILE A 242 -14.89 14.94 -28.55
CA ILE A 242 -14.56 13.59 -29.07
C ILE A 242 -15.15 13.44 -30.47
N GLY A 243 -14.36 12.89 -31.40
CA GLY A 243 -14.74 12.73 -32.81
C GLY A 243 -14.74 14.01 -33.67
N THR A 244 -14.42 15.18 -33.11
CA THR A 244 -14.30 16.43 -33.90
C THR A 244 -12.97 16.50 -34.67
N SER A 245 -12.93 17.26 -35.78
CA SER A 245 -11.72 17.40 -36.63
C SER A 245 -10.53 18.07 -35.94
N CYS A 246 -10.78 18.81 -34.85
CA CYS A 246 -9.73 19.37 -33.98
C CYS A 246 -9.24 18.38 -32.89
N GLY A 247 -10.03 17.35 -32.55
CA GLY A 247 -9.69 16.31 -31.58
C GLY A 247 -9.56 16.78 -30.13
N LEU A 248 -9.42 15.83 -29.19
CA LEU A 248 -9.18 16.10 -27.75
C LEU A 248 -7.97 17.02 -27.51
N ALA A 249 -6.94 16.90 -28.36
CA ALA A 249 -5.70 17.64 -28.20
C ALA A 249 -5.77 19.13 -28.60
N ASN A 250 -6.62 19.53 -29.56
CA ASN A 250 -6.70 20.95 -29.98
C ASN A 250 -7.99 21.65 -29.52
N CYS A 251 -9.11 20.92 -29.38
CA CYS A 251 -10.37 21.51 -28.91
C CYS A 251 -10.53 21.49 -27.39
N TYR A 252 -9.69 20.74 -26.68
CA TYR A 252 -9.72 20.58 -25.22
C TYR A 252 -8.34 20.84 -24.58
N ALA A 253 -7.49 21.61 -25.27
CA ALA A 253 -6.17 22.00 -24.77
C ALA A 253 -6.31 22.98 -23.59
N ASN A 254 -6.31 22.43 -22.38
CA ASN A 254 -5.85 23.08 -21.15
C ASN A 254 -6.42 24.49 -20.85
N THR A 255 -7.64 24.82 -21.32
CA THR A 255 -8.36 26.04 -20.96
C THR A 255 -9.16 25.84 -19.69
N TYR A 256 -8.48 25.45 -18.61
CA TYR A 256 -9.10 25.34 -17.29
C TYR A 256 -8.78 26.59 -16.47
N THR A 257 -9.79 27.10 -15.75
CA THR A 257 -9.63 28.25 -14.85
C THR A 257 -9.04 27.87 -13.50
N HIS A 258 -8.87 26.56 -13.25
CA HIS A 258 -8.34 25.97 -12.03
C HIS A 258 -7.35 24.85 -12.35
N GLU A 259 -6.47 24.61 -11.40
CA GLU A 259 -5.40 23.62 -11.52
C GLU A 259 -5.95 22.21 -11.35
N TYR A 260 -5.35 21.23 -12.01
CA TYR A 260 -5.87 19.85 -12.02
C TYR A 260 -5.89 19.22 -10.62
N TRP A 261 -5.03 19.69 -9.71
CA TRP A 261 -5.01 19.16 -8.34
C TRP A 261 -6.21 19.60 -7.49
N ASP A 262 -7.01 20.55 -7.97
CA ASP A 262 -8.26 20.97 -7.32
C ASP A 262 -9.44 20.04 -7.65
N ASP A 263 -9.28 19.06 -8.55
CA ASP A 263 -10.35 18.23 -9.12
C ASP A 263 -10.51 16.85 -8.48
N PRO A 264 -11.72 16.23 -8.56
CA PRO A 264 -11.93 14.83 -8.21
C PRO A 264 -10.89 13.92 -8.87
N THR A 265 -10.01 13.34 -8.05
CA THR A 265 -8.82 12.63 -8.52
C THR A 265 -8.80 11.18 -8.04
N LEU A 266 -8.48 10.26 -8.96
CA LEU A 266 -8.26 8.83 -8.72
C LEU A 266 -6.80 8.41 -9.00
N ASN A 267 -6.02 9.23 -9.72
CA ASN A 267 -4.60 9.04 -10.04
C ASN A 267 -3.77 8.57 -8.83
N ASP A 268 -2.90 7.57 -9.00
CA ASP A 268 -2.02 6.99 -7.97
C ASP A 268 -2.74 6.14 -6.89
N ASN A 269 -3.78 5.42 -7.33
CA ASN A 269 -4.56 4.47 -6.51
C ASN A 269 -5.25 5.13 -5.30
N LEU A 270 -5.82 6.32 -5.49
CA LEU A 270 -6.44 7.05 -4.38
C LEU A 270 -7.79 6.46 -3.96
N ALA A 271 -8.45 5.68 -4.82
CA ALA A 271 -9.76 5.14 -4.49
C ALA A 271 -9.68 4.20 -3.29
N THR A 272 -8.76 3.22 -3.34
CA THR A 272 -8.58 2.31 -2.19
C THR A 272 -8.00 3.03 -0.98
N ALA A 273 -7.07 3.96 -1.18
CA ALA A 273 -6.47 4.72 -0.09
C ALA A 273 -7.50 5.54 0.71
N PHE A 274 -8.45 6.20 0.03
CA PHE A 274 -9.54 6.91 0.71
C PHE A 274 -10.49 5.97 1.45
N VAL A 275 -10.86 4.84 0.84
CA VAL A 275 -11.72 3.84 1.49
C VAL A 275 -11.06 3.31 2.77
N GLU A 276 -9.78 2.95 2.72
CA GLU A 276 -9.06 2.43 3.89
C GLU A 276 -8.84 3.48 4.96
N MET A 277 -8.48 4.72 4.59
CA MET A 277 -8.34 5.82 5.55
C MET A 277 -9.64 6.08 6.31
N LEU A 278 -10.77 6.16 5.59
CA LEU A 278 -12.08 6.38 6.21
C LEU A 278 -12.53 5.17 7.04
N ASN A 279 -12.21 3.95 6.60
CA ASN A 279 -12.47 2.74 7.37
C ASN A 279 -11.69 2.73 8.69
N TRP A 280 -10.39 3.03 8.68
CA TRP A 280 -9.60 3.12 9.90
C TRP A 280 -10.10 4.23 10.84
N ALA A 281 -10.50 5.38 10.29
CA ALA A 281 -11.08 6.45 11.10
C ALA A 281 -12.37 6.00 11.80
N GLN A 282 -13.24 5.28 11.09
CA GLN A 282 -14.46 4.70 11.68
C GLN A 282 -14.16 3.69 12.78
N GLU A 283 -13.24 2.76 12.55
CA GLU A 283 -12.88 1.70 13.51
C GLU A 283 -12.24 2.26 14.79
N ILE A 284 -11.39 3.28 14.66
CA ILE A 284 -10.67 3.86 15.81
C ILE A 284 -11.52 4.86 16.58
N TYR A 285 -12.45 5.56 15.91
CA TYR A 285 -13.26 6.62 16.51
C TYR A 285 -14.77 6.31 16.41
N PRO A 286 -15.29 5.36 17.21
CA PRO A 286 -16.68 4.92 17.13
C PRO A 286 -17.71 6.04 17.39
N ALA A 287 -17.34 7.08 18.16
CA ALA A 287 -18.19 8.25 18.36
C ALA A 287 -18.45 9.07 17.08
N GLN A 288 -17.61 8.89 16.05
CA GLN A 288 -17.72 9.53 14.73
C GLN A 288 -18.08 8.52 13.64
N ALA A 289 -18.51 7.31 14.01
CA ALA A 289 -18.79 6.24 13.05
C ALA A 289 -19.80 6.66 11.97
N THR A 290 -20.87 7.39 12.36
CA THR A 290 -21.85 7.91 11.41
C THR A 290 -21.24 8.90 10.41
N THR A 291 -20.32 9.75 10.85
CA THR A 291 -19.61 10.70 9.97
C THR A 291 -18.81 9.95 8.91
N TYR A 292 -17.94 9.02 9.34
CA TYR A 292 -17.09 8.29 8.42
C TYR A 292 -17.86 7.29 7.55
N GLN A 293 -18.95 6.71 8.06
CA GLN A 293 -19.89 5.94 7.23
C GLN A 293 -20.51 6.82 6.15
N GLY A 294 -20.97 8.03 6.50
CA GLY A 294 -21.50 8.99 5.53
C GLY A 294 -20.49 9.38 4.46
N MET A 295 -19.23 9.63 4.86
CA MET A 295 -18.14 9.93 3.93
C MET A 295 -17.84 8.76 2.98
N ARG A 296 -17.80 7.51 3.49
CA ARG A 296 -17.63 6.31 2.64
C ARG A 296 -18.79 6.13 1.66
N THR A 297 -20.02 6.33 2.11
CA THR A 297 -21.21 6.27 1.25
C THR A 297 -21.16 7.33 0.16
N ALA A 298 -20.77 8.56 0.50
CA ALA A 298 -20.59 9.65 -0.46
C ALA A 298 -19.48 9.32 -1.48
N PHE A 299 -18.36 8.78 -1.03
CA PHE A 299 -17.24 8.39 -1.90
C PHE A 299 -17.60 7.22 -2.82
N GLY A 300 -18.29 6.19 -2.33
CA GLY A 300 -18.84 5.13 -3.19
C GLY A 300 -19.82 5.66 -4.22
N GLY A 301 -20.67 6.63 -3.83
CA GLY A 301 -21.55 7.35 -4.75
C GLY A 301 -20.79 8.11 -5.83
N PHE A 302 -19.67 8.75 -5.48
CA PHE A 302 -18.76 9.39 -6.43
C PHE A 302 -18.18 8.37 -7.40
N LEU A 303 -17.57 7.29 -6.92
CA LEU A 303 -16.96 6.25 -7.77
C LEU A 303 -17.96 5.69 -8.79
N ARG A 304 -19.19 5.39 -8.38
CA ARG A 304 -20.24 4.92 -9.31
C ARG A 304 -20.64 5.97 -10.34
N ARG A 305 -20.69 7.25 -9.96
CA ARG A 305 -20.96 8.34 -10.92
C ARG A 305 -19.77 8.64 -11.82
N ALA A 306 -18.55 8.39 -11.37
CA ALA A 306 -17.33 8.57 -12.14
C ALA A 306 -17.12 7.48 -13.20
N GLN A 307 -17.81 6.33 -13.09
CA GLN A 307 -17.78 5.31 -14.13
C GLN A 307 -18.29 5.92 -15.44
N MET A 308 -17.45 5.86 -16.48
CA MET A 308 -17.79 6.36 -17.80
C MET A 308 -19.01 5.59 -18.35
N PRO A 309 -19.84 6.21 -19.20
CA PRO A 309 -20.94 5.49 -19.83
C PRO A 309 -20.42 4.54 -20.92
N GLN A 310 -21.31 3.66 -21.39
CA GLN A 310 -21.04 2.86 -22.60
C GLN A 310 -20.56 3.76 -23.75
N PRO A 311 -19.62 3.31 -24.61
CA PRO A 311 -19.12 1.93 -24.70
C PRO A 311 -17.92 1.57 -23.80
N GLN A 312 -17.43 2.49 -22.96
CA GLN A 312 -16.19 2.30 -22.17
C GLN A 312 -16.41 2.44 -20.65
N PRO A 313 -17.18 1.56 -20.00
CA PRO A 313 -17.57 1.70 -18.59
C PRO A 313 -16.46 1.42 -17.56
N ALA A 314 -15.44 2.28 -17.56
CA ALA A 314 -14.30 2.27 -16.64
C ALA A 314 -14.05 3.70 -16.11
N TRP A 315 -12.87 3.99 -15.54
CA TRP A 315 -12.57 5.27 -14.89
C TRP A 315 -11.38 5.97 -15.53
N ALA A 316 -11.35 7.30 -15.38
CA ALA A 316 -10.22 8.15 -15.73
C ALA A 316 -9.40 8.49 -14.48
N GLN A 317 -8.21 9.05 -14.68
CA GLN A 317 -7.35 9.49 -13.58
C GLN A 317 -7.94 10.69 -12.81
N GLN A 318 -8.66 11.59 -13.50
CA GLN A 318 -9.30 12.77 -12.90
C GLN A 318 -10.45 13.30 -13.76
N TYR A 319 -11.35 14.06 -13.13
CA TYR A 319 -12.58 14.58 -13.75
C TYR A 319 -12.74 16.07 -13.48
N ASP A 320 -13.20 16.83 -14.47
CA ASP A 320 -13.55 18.24 -14.27
C ASP A 320 -14.85 18.44 -13.47
N ILE A 321 -15.30 19.70 -13.33
CA ILE A 321 -16.55 20.03 -12.63
C ILE A 321 -17.81 19.54 -13.37
N GLN A 322 -17.70 19.21 -14.66
CA GLN A 322 -18.75 18.59 -15.48
C GLN A 322 -18.70 17.05 -15.42
N MET A 323 -17.80 16.46 -14.63
CA MET A 323 -17.53 15.02 -14.57
C MET A 323 -17.04 14.44 -15.91
N GLN A 324 -16.30 15.23 -16.68
CA GLN A 324 -15.64 14.75 -17.90
C GLN A 324 -14.17 14.44 -17.59
N PRO A 325 -13.59 13.35 -18.14
CA PRO A 325 -12.15 13.12 -18.03
C PRO A 325 -11.37 14.35 -18.49
N ARG A 326 -10.35 14.74 -17.71
CA ARG A 326 -9.57 15.96 -17.99
C ARG A 326 -8.07 15.71 -17.98
N TRP A 327 -7.34 16.67 -18.54
CA TRP A 327 -5.88 16.68 -18.45
C TRP A 327 -5.42 16.90 -17.01
N ALA A 328 -4.33 16.22 -16.65
CA ALA A 328 -3.49 16.59 -15.51
C ALA A 328 -2.19 17.21 -16.02
N ARG A 329 -1.06 16.51 -15.94
CA ARG A 329 0.18 16.96 -16.59
C ARG A 329 0.04 16.90 -18.12
N ASN A 330 0.94 17.57 -18.84
CA ASN A 330 0.95 17.65 -20.30
C ASN A 330 1.10 16.29 -21.03
N TRP A 331 1.35 15.20 -20.30
CA TRP A 331 1.37 13.82 -20.80
C TRP A 331 0.28 12.92 -20.20
N GLU A 332 -0.60 13.46 -19.36
CA GLU A 332 -1.70 12.75 -18.72
C GLU A 332 -3.02 13.23 -19.31
N VAL A 333 -3.43 12.54 -20.37
CA VAL A 333 -4.53 12.98 -21.23
C VAL A 333 -5.89 12.50 -20.70
N PRO A 334 -7.00 13.14 -21.11
CA PRO A 334 -8.34 12.60 -20.95
C PRO A 334 -8.45 11.21 -21.60
N ALA A 335 -8.56 10.17 -20.78
CA ALA A 335 -8.55 8.77 -21.20
C ALA A 335 -9.23 7.89 -20.14
N ILE A 336 -9.66 6.70 -20.55
CA ILE A 336 -9.82 5.62 -19.57
C ILE A 336 -8.43 5.25 -19.06
N ALA A 337 -8.31 5.10 -17.75
CA ALA A 337 -7.07 4.86 -17.05
C ALA A 337 -7.06 3.44 -16.48
N GLY A 338 -6.23 2.55 -17.03
CA GLY A 338 -6.30 1.12 -16.73
C GLY A 338 -5.97 0.80 -15.27
N GLN A 339 -4.93 1.42 -14.70
CA GLN A 339 -4.54 1.21 -13.30
C GLN A 339 -5.58 1.76 -12.33
N GLU A 340 -6.02 3.00 -12.53
CA GLU A 340 -6.99 3.68 -11.68
C GLU A 340 -8.38 3.05 -11.77
N SER A 341 -8.73 2.45 -12.92
CA SER A 341 -9.95 1.66 -13.06
C SER A 341 -9.92 0.41 -12.20
N GLN A 342 -8.80 -0.31 -12.17
CA GLN A 342 -8.64 -1.48 -11.31
C GLN A 342 -8.68 -1.09 -9.82
N ASP A 343 -8.07 0.04 -9.46
CA ASP A 343 -8.13 0.58 -8.09
C ASP A 343 -9.56 0.98 -7.68
N ALA A 344 -10.28 1.69 -8.55
CA ALA A 344 -11.69 2.02 -8.31
C ALA A 344 -12.54 0.76 -8.13
N MET A 345 -12.26 -0.31 -8.89
CA MET A 345 -12.95 -1.58 -8.72
C MET A 345 -12.65 -2.23 -7.36
N TRP A 346 -11.38 -2.27 -6.94
CA TRP A 346 -11.03 -2.75 -5.60
C TRP A 346 -11.70 -1.94 -4.49
N ALA A 347 -11.72 -0.61 -4.62
CA ALA A 347 -12.38 0.29 -3.68
C ALA A 347 -13.89 0.03 -3.58
N LEU A 348 -14.57 -0.19 -4.72
CA LEU A 348 -16.00 -0.52 -4.77
C LEU A 348 -16.30 -1.90 -4.18
N LEU A 349 -15.49 -2.92 -4.47
CA LEU A 349 -15.62 -4.25 -3.84
C LEU A 349 -15.41 -4.15 -2.33
N ARG A 350 -14.43 -3.36 -1.87
CA ARG A 350 -14.19 -3.11 -0.45
C ARG A 350 -15.36 -2.38 0.22
N LEU A 351 -15.95 -1.39 -0.44
CA LEU A 351 -17.15 -0.72 0.07
C LEU A 351 -18.35 -1.66 0.14
N TYR A 352 -18.54 -2.54 -0.85
CA TYR A 352 -19.60 -3.56 -0.82
C TYR A 352 -19.38 -4.58 0.31
N GLN A 353 -18.13 -4.98 0.54
CA GLN A 353 -17.76 -5.85 1.65
C GLN A 353 -18.10 -5.22 3.02
N LEU A 354 -17.83 -3.91 3.17
CA LEU A 354 -18.11 -3.15 4.38
C LEU A 354 -19.60 -2.86 4.58
N ASP A 355 -20.36 -2.73 3.50
CA ASP A 355 -21.81 -2.52 3.51
C ASP A 355 -22.50 -3.26 2.34
N PRO A 356 -22.89 -4.53 2.54
CA PRO A 356 -23.55 -5.34 1.52
C PRO A 356 -24.95 -4.84 1.13
N SER A 357 -25.52 -3.87 1.85
CA SER A 357 -26.82 -3.28 1.52
C SER A 357 -26.79 -2.39 0.28
N VAL A 358 -25.59 -2.09 -0.26
CA VAL A 358 -25.37 -1.27 -1.45
C VAL A 358 -24.83 -2.13 -2.62
N PRO A 359 -25.65 -3.03 -3.21
CA PRO A 359 -25.21 -3.94 -4.28
C PRO A 359 -24.70 -3.21 -5.52
N ALA A 360 -25.16 -1.97 -5.75
CA ALA A 360 -24.71 -1.10 -6.83
C ALA A 360 -23.18 -0.88 -6.85
N ASN A 361 -22.49 -1.03 -5.71
CA ASN A 361 -21.02 -1.01 -5.66
C ASN A 361 -20.43 -2.19 -6.45
N ARG A 362 -20.92 -3.40 -6.20
CA ARG A 362 -20.48 -4.61 -6.89
C ARG A 362 -20.94 -4.60 -8.35
N ASP A 363 -22.15 -4.13 -8.64
CA ASP A 363 -22.68 -4.09 -10.01
C ASP A 363 -21.84 -3.20 -10.96
N ALA A 364 -21.36 -2.06 -10.45
CA ALA A 364 -20.45 -1.19 -11.19
C ALA A 364 -19.15 -1.92 -11.58
N VAL A 365 -18.60 -2.73 -10.66
CA VAL A 365 -17.41 -3.57 -10.92
C VAL A 365 -17.69 -4.62 -11.98
N GLY A 366 -18.86 -5.27 -11.93
CA GLY A 366 -19.27 -6.24 -12.95
C GLY A 366 -19.31 -5.63 -14.36
N THR A 367 -19.82 -4.40 -14.46
CA THR A 367 -19.89 -3.64 -15.72
C THR A 367 -18.50 -3.29 -16.24
N ALA A 368 -17.59 -2.85 -15.36
CA ALA A 368 -16.23 -2.51 -15.74
C ALA A 368 -15.40 -3.73 -16.15
N LEU A 369 -15.52 -4.85 -15.43
CA LEU A 369 -14.84 -6.10 -15.79
C LEU A 369 -15.20 -6.53 -17.21
N ALA A 370 -16.50 -6.51 -17.54
CA ALA A 370 -16.98 -6.90 -18.86
C ALA A 370 -16.39 -6.04 -20.00
N TYR A 371 -16.02 -4.79 -19.72
CA TYR A 371 -15.36 -3.91 -20.67
C TYR A 371 -13.84 -4.12 -20.68
N LEU A 372 -13.18 -4.06 -19.51
CA LEU A 372 -11.72 -4.13 -19.41
C LEU A 372 -11.16 -5.47 -19.92
N GLU A 373 -11.89 -6.57 -19.77
CA GLU A 373 -11.53 -7.87 -20.35
C GLU A 373 -11.55 -7.86 -21.90
N THR A 374 -12.24 -6.93 -22.54
CA THR A 374 -12.25 -6.80 -24.03
C THR A 374 -11.07 -5.99 -24.57
N VAL A 375 -10.44 -5.20 -23.71
CA VAL A 375 -9.29 -4.34 -24.04
C VAL A 375 -7.99 -4.81 -23.37
N ASP A 376 -8.05 -5.95 -22.68
CA ASP A 376 -6.86 -6.70 -22.31
C ASP A 376 -6.10 -7.13 -23.57
N HIS A 377 -4.80 -6.85 -23.59
CA HIS A 377 -3.94 -7.06 -24.74
C HIS A 377 -2.79 -8.03 -24.45
N ALA A 378 -2.68 -8.52 -23.21
CA ALA A 378 -1.53 -9.27 -22.76
C ALA A 378 -1.91 -10.53 -21.97
N ASN A 379 -3.06 -11.15 -22.26
CA ASN A 379 -3.54 -12.38 -21.63
C ASN A 379 -3.53 -12.26 -20.09
N ASP A 380 -4.19 -11.23 -19.57
CA ASP A 380 -4.30 -10.91 -18.14
C ASP A 380 -2.97 -10.57 -17.45
N THR A 381 -1.90 -10.28 -18.19
CA THR A 381 -0.61 -9.90 -17.57
C THR A 381 -0.41 -8.39 -17.47
N LEU A 382 -0.83 -7.63 -18.48
CA LEU A 382 -0.63 -6.18 -18.57
C LEU A 382 -1.88 -5.47 -19.04
N ILE A 383 -2.07 -4.24 -18.57
CA ILE A 383 -3.11 -3.32 -19.03
C ILE A 383 -2.47 -1.98 -19.41
N HIS A 384 -3.00 -1.33 -20.45
CA HIS A 384 -2.54 0.00 -20.84
C HIS A 384 -2.86 1.01 -19.75
N ARG A 385 -1.93 1.93 -19.49
CA ARG A 385 -2.17 3.06 -18.58
C ARG A 385 -3.30 3.94 -19.09
N TYR A 386 -3.34 4.21 -20.40
CA TYR A 386 -4.37 5.01 -21.04
C TYR A 386 -4.99 4.25 -22.20
N ILE A 387 -6.31 4.28 -22.28
CA ILE A 387 -7.14 3.79 -23.38
C ILE A 387 -7.91 5.01 -23.91
N GLU A 388 -7.85 5.25 -25.21
CA GLU A 388 -8.42 6.45 -25.83
C GLU A 388 -9.94 6.52 -25.64
N LEU A 389 -10.46 7.72 -25.35
CA LEU A 389 -11.90 7.92 -25.25
C LEU A 389 -12.55 7.83 -26.64
N ASP A 390 -13.54 6.95 -26.76
CA ASP A 390 -14.33 6.78 -27.98
C ASP A 390 -15.79 6.51 -27.58
N ASP A 391 -16.70 7.38 -28.02
CA ASP A 391 -18.13 7.29 -27.75
C ASP A 391 -18.87 6.37 -28.75
N THR A 392 -18.16 5.81 -29.73
CA THR A 392 -18.67 4.95 -30.81
C THR A 392 -18.10 3.54 -30.81
N SER A 393 -16.90 3.32 -30.27
CA SER A 393 -16.20 2.02 -30.27
C SER A 393 -15.66 1.64 -28.89
N PRO A 394 -15.83 0.39 -28.44
CA PRO A 394 -15.21 -0.08 -27.20
C PRO A 394 -13.68 -0.30 -27.32
N ALA A 395 -13.13 -0.43 -28.53
CA ALA A 395 -11.88 -1.17 -28.74
C ALA A 395 -10.63 -0.35 -29.12
N ASN A 396 -10.57 0.96 -28.86
CA ASN A 396 -9.38 1.74 -29.19
C ASN A 396 -8.25 1.53 -28.16
N THR A 397 -7.54 0.42 -28.29
CA THR A 397 -6.34 0.10 -27.49
C THR A 397 -5.07 0.66 -28.15
N GLY A 398 -4.42 1.63 -27.50
CA GLY A 398 -3.16 2.18 -27.95
C GLY A 398 -2.60 3.23 -27.01
N PHE A 399 -1.35 3.64 -27.25
CA PHE A 399 -0.61 4.59 -26.44
C PHE A 399 -0.75 6.01 -26.95
N PHE A 400 -0.89 6.93 -26.02
CA PHE A 400 -0.71 8.35 -26.28
C PHE A 400 0.78 8.70 -26.27
N THR A 401 1.36 8.98 -27.43
CA THR A 401 2.74 9.47 -27.53
C THR A 401 2.78 10.99 -27.42
N VAL A 402 3.64 11.52 -26.55
CA VAL A 402 3.88 12.96 -26.39
C VAL A 402 5.23 13.28 -27.00
N LYS A 403 5.29 14.24 -27.93
CA LYS A 403 6.57 14.75 -28.44
C LYS A 403 7.32 15.53 -27.34
N PRO A 404 8.66 15.53 -27.34
CA PRO A 404 9.42 16.49 -26.55
C PRO A 404 8.96 17.92 -26.89
N GLY A 405 8.46 18.66 -25.90
CA GLY A 405 7.93 20.02 -26.08
C GLY A 405 6.41 20.17 -25.92
N GLY A 406 5.67 19.07 -25.77
CA GLY A 406 4.22 19.10 -25.55
C GLY A 406 3.44 19.32 -26.84
N TYR A 407 2.51 18.41 -27.11
CA TYR A 407 1.59 18.40 -28.26
C TYR A 407 2.23 18.22 -29.67
N PRO A 408 1.50 17.59 -30.63
CA PRO A 408 0.25 16.86 -30.47
C PRO A 408 0.47 15.44 -29.94
N VAL A 409 -0.50 14.95 -29.17
CA VAL A 409 -0.54 13.55 -28.75
C VAL A 409 -1.03 12.71 -29.92
N ARG A 410 -0.32 11.63 -30.26
CA ARG A 410 -0.75 10.68 -31.29
C ARG A 410 -0.95 9.31 -30.69
N PHE A 411 -2.07 8.67 -31.06
CA PHE A 411 -2.29 7.25 -30.88
C PHE A 411 -1.16 6.47 -31.59
N SER A 412 -0.51 5.59 -30.84
CA SER A 412 0.61 4.76 -31.27
C SER A 412 0.39 3.36 -30.73
N GLN A 413 0.69 2.32 -31.50
CA GLN A 413 0.70 0.95 -30.98
C GLN A 413 2.02 0.61 -30.26
N ALA A 414 3.01 1.51 -30.31
CA ALA A 414 4.27 1.38 -29.56
C ALA A 414 4.30 2.35 -28.37
N PRO A 415 4.81 1.91 -27.19
CA PRO A 415 4.89 2.76 -26.01
C PRO A 415 5.80 3.98 -26.27
N PRO A 416 5.50 5.15 -25.68
CA PRO A 416 6.33 6.34 -25.82
C PRO A 416 7.75 6.08 -25.30
N THR A 417 8.74 6.71 -25.94
CA THR A 417 10.15 6.60 -25.55
C THR A 417 10.50 7.38 -24.28
N TYR A 418 9.52 7.91 -23.55
CA TYR A 418 9.78 8.58 -22.27
C TYR A 418 10.13 7.53 -21.23
N GLN A 419 11.42 7.41 -20.93
CA GLN A 419 12.02 6.27 -20.22
C GLN A 419 11.62 6.15 -18.73
N ASN A 420 10.76 7.05 -18.21
CA ASN A 420 10.56 7.26 -16.77
C ASN A 420 9.08 7.25 -16.37
N TYR A 421 8.21 6.73 -17.22
CA TYR A 421 6.78 6.68 -16.99
C TYR A 421 6.26 5.31 -17.41
N GLY A 422 5.55 4.63 -16.51
CA GLY A 422 4.91 3.36 -16.82
C GLY A 422 3.72 3.60 -17.73
N TRP A 423 3.77 3.07 -18.96
CA TRP A 423 2.69 3.14 -19.94
C TRP A 423 1.80 1.90 -19.94
N GLU A 424 2.22 0.89 -19.21
CA GLU A 424 1.52 -0.36 -18.94
C GLU A 424 1.70 -0.67 -17.44
N GLY A 425 0.68 -1.28 -16.85
CA GLY A 425 0.72 -1.78 -15.48
C GLY A 425 0.33 -3.25 -15.44
N PRO A 426 0.62 -3.97 -14.35
CA PRO A 426 0.16 -5.34 -14.18
C PRO A 426 -1.36 -5.38 -14.19
N SER A 427 -1.92 -6.34 -14.92
CA SER A 427 -3.35 -6.63 -14.86
C SER A 427 -3.67 -7.43 -13.60
N GLN A 428 -4.74 -7.04 -12.94
CA GLN A 428 -5.34 -7.63 -11.75
C GLN A 428 -6.77 -8.11 -12.04
N LEU A 429 -7.20 -8.11 -13.31
CA LEU A 429 -8.57 -8.45 -13.70
C LEU A 429 -8.99 -9.85 -13.23
N VAL A 430 -8.07 -10.83 -13.27
CA VAL A 430 -8.32 -12.18 -12.72
C VAL A 430 -8.60 -12.14 -11.22
N ALA A 431 -7.81 -11.39 -10.45
CA ALA A 431 -7.99 -11.26 -9.01
C ALA A 431 -9.27 -10.50 -8.67
N LEU A 432 -9.56 -9.42 -9.41
CA LEU A 432 -10.80 -8.64 -9.30
C LEU A 432 -12.04 -9.48 -9.63
N ARG A 433 -11.96 -10.31 -10.68
CA ARG A 433 -13.03 -11.26 -11.05
C ARG A 433 -13.24 -12.30 -9.96
N ALA A 434 -12.17 -12.84 -9.39
CA ALA A 434 -12.24 -13.79 -8.29
C ALA A 434 -12.92 -13.18 -7.06
N GLU A 435 -12.53 -11.97 -6.65
CA GLU A 435 -13.15 -11.28 -5.51
C GLU A 435 -14.61 -10.88 -5.81
N TYR A 436 -14.90 -10.36 -7.00
CA TYR A 436 -16.26 -10.05 -7.44
C TYR A 436 -17.18 -11.27 -7.33
N ASN A 437 -16.71 -12.45 -7.73
CA ASN A 437 -17.46 -13.69 -7.63
C ASN A 437 -17.61 -14.15 -6.17
N ARG A 438 -16.54 -14.08 -5.37
CA ARG A 438 -16.55 -14.47 -3.95
C ARG A 438 -17.54 -13.63 -3.15
N LEU A 439 -17.53 -12.31 -3.34
CA LEU A 439 -18.41 -11.38 -2.63
C LEU A 439 -19.90 -11.60 -2.95
N ALA A 440 -20.26 -12.38 -3.99
CA ALA A 440 -21.65 -12.75 -4.24
C ALA A 440 -22.25 -13.64 -3.14
N SER A 441 -21.41 -14.41 -2.43
CA SER A 441 -21.84 -15.37 -1.41
C SER A 441 -21.19 -15.12 -0.04
N ASP A 442 -20.03 -14.49 0.00
CA ASP A 442 -19.26 -14.27 1.22
C ASP A 442 -18.67 -12.86 1.24
N THR A 443 -19.25 -11.99 2.07
CA THR A 443 -18.81 -10.61 2.28
C THR A 443 -17.85 -10.46 3.46
N THR A 444 -17.34 -11.55 4.01
CA THR A 444 -16.30 -11.46 5.05
C THR A 444 -14.98 -10.97 4.45
N VAL A 445 -14.16 -10.35 5.30
CA VAL A 445 -12.81 -9.91 4.94
C VAL A 445 -11.94 -11.12 4.64
N MET A 446 -11.37 -11.15 3.43
CA MET A 446 -10.41 -12.20 3.07
C MET A 446 -9.17 -12.08 3.95
N LYS A 447 -8.94 -13.10 4.78
CA LYS A 447 -7.72 -13.24 5.57
C LYS A 447 -6.77 -14.20 4.86
N ARG A 448 -5.46 -13.99 4.99
CA ARG A 448 -4.47 -15.00 4.58
C ARG A 448 -4.80 -16.33 5.26
N SER A 449 -4.81 -17.42 4.49
CA SER A 449 -4.92 -18.76 5.07
C SER A 449 -3.71 -19.02 5.99
N CYS A 450 -3.86 -19.91 6.98
CA CYS A 450 -2.71 -20.25 7.82
C CYS A 450 -1.54 -20.79 6.98
N GLN A 451 -1.79 -21.56 5.93
CA GLN A 451 -0.74 -22.10 5.06
C GLN A 451 0.04 -20.98 4.35
N GLN A 452 -0.67 -20.00 3.75
CA GLN A 452 -0.04 -18.83 3.13
C GLN A 452 0.76 -18.03 4.17
N LEU A 453 0.16 -17.73 5.31
CA LEU A 453 0.83 -16.94 6.35
C LEU A 453 2.08 -17.65 6.90
N ARG A 454 2.04 -18.99 7.07
CA ARG A 454 3.21 -19.79 7.45
C ARG A 454 4.31 -19.73 6.39
N ALA A 455 3.96 -19.85 5.11
CA ALA A 455 4.91 -19.78 4.01
C ALA A 455 5.57 -18.40 3.93
N ASP A 456 4.78 -17.33 3.93
CA ASP A 456 5.27 -15.95 3.92
C ASP A 456 6.16 -15.66 5.14
N THR A 457 5.77 -16.18 6.32
CA THR A 457 6.55 -16.02 7.55
C THR A 457 7.88 -16.76 7.47
N ALA A 458 7.89 -18.01 7.00
CA ALA A 458 9.11 -18.77 6.82
C ALA A 458 10.06 -18.04 5.86
N GLN A 459 9.53 -17.56 4.73
CA GLN A 459 10.29 -16.75 3.78
C GLN A 459 10.85 -15.48 4.43
N ALA A 460 10.04 -14.74 5.19
CA ALA A 460 10.49 -13.53 5.87
C ALA A 460 11.55 -13.80 6.95
N VAL A 461 11.47 -14.94 7.65
CA VAL A 461 12.47 -15.37 8.65
C VAL A 461 13.79 -15.75 7.97
N ASP A 462 13.72 -16.48 6.87
CA ASP A 462 14.88 -17.07 6.19
C ASP A 462 15.60 -16.08 5.26
N ALA A 463 14.89 -15.09 4.71
CA ALA A 463 15.46 -14.04 3.86
C ALA A 463 16.28 -12.98 4.63
N THR A 464 16.46 -13.13 5.95
CA THR A 464 17.23 -12.17 6.76
C THR A 464 18.73 -12.43 6.73
N VAL A 465 19.52 -11.37 6.68
CA VAL A 465 20.97 -11.40 6.89
C VAL A 465 21.25 -11.16 8.37
N ASN A 466 21.97 -12.11 9.00
CA ASN A 466 22.34 -12.07 10.42
C ASN A 466 21.19 -11.77 11.39
N ASN A 467 19.96 -12.19 11.04
CA ASN A 467 18.75 -12.01 11.85
C ASN A 467 18.26 -10.56 12.01
N GLU A 468 18.86 -9.58 11.32
CA GLU A 468 18.63 -8.15 11.58
C GLU A 468 18.16 -7.37 10.36
N LYS A 469 18.48 -7.83 9.15
CA LYS A 469 18.31 -7.02 7.92
C LYS A 469 17.68 -7.84 6.80
N TRP A 470 16.84 -7.20 6.00
CA TRP A 470 16.42 -7.72 4.69
C TRP A 470 17.10 -6.87 3.62
N LEU A 471 17.99 -7.48 2.85
CA LEU A 471 18.68 -6.82 1.76
C LEU A 471 17.92 -7.04 0.45
N THR A 472 17.84 -6.00 -0.36
CA THR A 472 17.38 -6.06 -1.73
C THR A 472 18.51 -5.55 -2.60
N THR A 473 18.99 -6.37 -3.52
CA THR A 473 19.97 -5.91 -4.50
C THR A 473 19.26 -4.99 -5.48
N TYR A 474 19.66 -3.73 -5.46
CA TYR A 474 19.08 -2.69 -6.29
C TYR A 474 20.09 -2.33 -7.38
N SER A 475 19.65 -2.45 -8.63
CA SER A 475 20.36 -1.92 -9.79
C SER A 475 19.51 -0.76 -10.32
N PRO A 476 19.86 0.50 -10.02
CA PRO A 476 19.10 1.65 -10.47
C PRO A 476 18.98 1.64 -11.99
N SER A 477 17.76 1.44 -12.49
CA SER A 477 17.40 1.67 -13.89
C SER A 477 16.35 2.78 -13.91
N GLY A 478 16.77 4.00 -14.22
CA GLY A 478 15.86 5.14 -14.29
C GLY A 478 16.54 6.48 -13.96
N PRO A 479 16.22 7.58 -14.65
CA PRO A 479 16.78 8.92 -14.42
C PRO A 479 16.35 9.59 -13.11
N ARG A 480 15.36 9.05 -12.38
CA ARG A 480 14.93 9.58 -11.08
C ARG A 480 15.71 8.99 -9.91
N SER A 481 16.47 7.91 -10.13
CA SER A 481 17.25 7.26 -9.09
C SER A 481 18.71 7.65 -9.25
N GLY A 482 19.21 8.53 -8.39
CA GLY A 482 20.65 8.77 -8.26
C GLY A 482 21.35 7.76 -7.35
N ALA A 483 20.63 6.71 -6.93
CA ALA A 483 21.17 5.64 -6.12
C ALA A 483 22.30 4.91 -6.85
N THR A 484 23.25 4.40 -6.10
CA THR A 484 24.31 3.56 -6.63
C THR A 484 23.83 2.10 -6.77
N PRO A 485 24.34 1.31 -7.72
CA PRO A 485 24.08 -0.12 -7.71
C PRO A 485 24.66 -0.77 -6.44
N GLY A 486 23.89 -1.62 -5.76
CA GLY A 486 24.34 -2.28 -4.55
C GLY A 486 23.22 -2.92 -3.74
N ASP A 487 23.54 -3.35 -2.53
CA ASP A 487 22.54 -3.86 -1.59
C ASP A 487 21.93 -2.72 -0.80
N TYR A 488 20.59 -2.72 -0.73
CA TYR A 488 19.80 -1.72 -0.04
C TYR A 488 18.90 -2.36 1.01
N LEU A 489 18.63 -1.59 2.05
CA LEU A 489 17.47 -1.78 2.91
C LEU A 489 16.30 -1.08 2.24
N ASP A 490 15.43 -1.86 1.62
CA ASP A 490 14.20 -1.37 1.01
C ASP A 490 13.09 -1.30 2.06
N THR A 491 12.54 -0.10 2.27
CA THR A 491 11.49 0.14 3.27
C THR A 491 10.22 -0.67 2.97
N SER A 492 9.89 -0.89 1.69
CA SER A 492 8.73 -1.73 1.33
C SER A 492 8.96 -3.19 1.73
N THR A 493 10.17 -3.71 1.54
CA THR A 493 10.56 -5.06 1.98
C THR A 493 10.52 -5.17 3.50
N PHE A 494 11.09 -4.20 4.22
CA PHE A 494 11.05 -4.14 5.67
C PHE A 494 9.61 -4.14 6.20
N VAL A 495 8.78 -3.22 5.71
CA VAL A 495 7.37 -3.10 6.13
C VAL A 495 6.60 -4.39 5.86
N ARG A 496 6.70 -4.95 4.65
CA ARG A 496 6.01 -6.19 4.27
C ARG A 496 6.37 -7.35 5.18
N ASN A 497 7.67 -7.53 5.45
CA ASN A 497 8.17 -8.61 6.26
C ASN A 497 7.80 -8.41 7.73
N LEU A 498 8.03 -7.21 8.30
CA LEU A 498 7.70 -6.94 9.69
C LEU A 498 6.21 -7.13 9.98
N ARG A 499 5.33 -6.63 9.09
CA ARG A 499 3.88 -6.81 9.20
C ARG A 499 3.46 -8.28 9.06
N THR A 500 4.12 -9.04 8.19
CA THR A 500 3.89 -10.49 8.08
C THR A 500 4.28 -11.24 9.34
N LEU A 501 5.44 -10.93 9.92
CA LEU A 501 5.87 -11.52 11.18
C LEU A 501 4.91 -11.14 12.33
N ALA A 502 4.52 -9.87 12.42
CA ALA A 502 3.56 -9.38 13.41
C ALA A 502 2.21 -10.08 13.28
N GLU A 503 1.66 -10.16 12.06
CA GLU A 503 0.42 -10.87 11.79
C GLU A 503 0.55 -12.34 12.22
N PHE A 504 1.61 -13.05 11.84
CA PHE A 504 1.80 -14.44 12.26
C PHE A 504 1.89 -14.62 13.77
N VAL A 505 2.60 -13.73 14.47
CA VAL A 505 2.76 -13.78 15.92
C VAL A 505 1.45 -13.50 16.66
N THR A 506 0.67 -12.52 16.19
CA THR A 506 -0.68 -12.23 16.72
C THR A 506 -1.61 -13.40 16.43
N ARG A 507 -1.51 -13.97 15.23
CA ARG A 507 -2.46 -14.96 14.75
C ARG A 507 -2.19 -16.38 15.24
N THR A 508 -0.98 -16.68 15.69
CA THR A 508 -0.63 -18.04 16.13
C THR A 508 -0.23 -18.01 17.60
N THR A 509 -0.86 -18.82 18.45
CA THR A 509 -0.48 -18.98 19.87
C THR A 509 0.36 -20.24 20.07
N THR A 510 0.08 -21.29 19.30
CA THR A 510 0.84 -22.56 19.19
C THR A 510 0.74 -23.04 17.75
N ASP A 511 1.76 -22.78 16.92
CA ASP A 511 1.92 -23.30 15.54
C ASP A 511 0.61 -23.63 14.77
N CYS A 512 -0.33 -22.68 14.69
CA CYS A 512 -1.56 -22.77 13.90
C CYS A 512 -2.56 -23.92 14.24
N THR A 513 -2.62 -24.47 15.46
CA THR A 513 -3.58 -25.57 15.70
C THR A 513 -5.05 -25.15 15.90
N ALA A 514 -5.39 -23.86 15.92
CA ALA A 514 -6.79 -23.44 15.92
C ALA A 514 -6.94 -22.01 15.39
N TRP A 515 -7.44 -21.87 14.16
CA TRP A 515 -8.19 -20.68 13.75
C TRP A 515 -9.66 -21.10 13.75
N ASN A 516 -10.34 -20.88 14.88
CA ASN A 516 -11.79 -20.99 14.95
C ASN A 516 -12.38 -19.60 14.67
N TYR A 517 -13.01 -19.51 13.50
CA TYR A 517 -13.95 -18.48 13.00
C TYR A 517 -13.36 -17.14 12.54
#